data_AF-A0A0C9RFH4-F1
#
_entry.id   AF-A0A0C9RFH4-F1
#
_cell.length_a   1.000
_cell.length_b   1.000
_cell.length_c   1.000
_cell.angle_alpha   90.00
_cell.angle_beta   90.00
_cell.angle_gamma   90.00
#
_symmetry.space_group_name_H-M   'P 1'
#
loop_
_entity.id
_entity.type
_entity.pdbx_description
1 polymer ?
#
loop_
_entity_poly.entity_id
_entity_poly.type
_entity_poly.pdbx_seq_one_letter_code
_entity_poly.pdbx_strand_id
1 'polypeptide(L)'
;ELPGLAHFCEHMLFLGTEKYPDKNEFSSYLSQHGGASNAATSLDYTTYFFDIIPGKLEGALDRFSQFFLKPLFTESMIDLEINAVHSEHEKNIAQDFWRADQLDKSSADPQHPYSKFGTGNRETLDVNPKKKWNQCS
;
A
#
# COMPACT_ATOMS: atom_id res chain seq x y z
N GLU A 1 -11.34 -13.54 -1.67
CA GLU A 1 -10.18 -12.69 -2.00
C GLU A 1 -10.52 -11.21 -1.76
N LEU A 2 -9.49 -10.38 -1.55
CA LEU A 2 -9.57 -8.95 -1.24
C LEU A 2 -8.79 -8.15 -2.31
N PRO A 3 -9.45 -7.67 -3.38
CA PRO A 3 -8.78 -6.87 -4.41
C PRO A 3 -8.16 -5.60 -3.81
N GLY A 4 -6.91 -5.32 -4.19
CA GLY A 4 -6.13 -4.21 -3.64
C GLY A 4 -5.38 -4.48 -2.34
N LEU A 5 -5.47 -5.68 -1.76
CA LEU A 5 -4.82 -5.96 -0.47
C LEU A 5 -3.29 -5.79 -0.53
N ALA A 6 -2.64 -6.19 -1.62
CA ALA A 6 -1.19 -6.04 -1.76
C ALA A 6 -0.77 -4.55 -1.74
N HIS A 7 -1.51 -3.72 -2.49
CA HIS A 7 -1.30 -2.28 -2.54
C HIS A 7 -1.60 -1.60 -1.19
N PHE A 8 -2.67 -2.02 -0.52
CA PHE A 8 -2.97 -1.55 0.83
C PHE A 8 -1.86 -1.94 1.83
N CYS A 9 -1.35 -3.16 1.77
CA CYS A 9 -0.23 -3.60 2.60
C CYS A 9 1.02 -2.75 2.35
N GLU A 10 1.30 -2.39 1.10
CA GLU A 10 2.40 -1.48 0.76
C GLU A 10 2.33 -0.17 1.54
N HIS A 11 1.18 0.50 1.51
CA HIS A 11 0.98 1.74 2.25
C HIS A 11 1.17 1.55 3.75
N MET A 12 0.57 0.50 4.32
CA MET A 12 0.60 0.24 5.75
C MET A 12 2.01 -0.01 6.31
N LEU A 13 2.96 -0.51 5.50
CA LEU A 13 4.35 -0.71 5.96
C LEU A 13 5.05 0.60 6.34
N PHE A 14 4.63 1.74 5.79
CA PHE A 14 5.18 3.04 6.14
C PHE A 14 4.67 3.57 7.49
N LEU A 15 3.59 3.00 8.04
CA LEU A 15 2.83 3.57 9.15
C LEU A 15 3.25 3.04 10.54
N GLY A 16 4.53 2.70 10.68
CA GLY A 16 5.14 2.35 11.95
C GLY A 16 5.36 0.84 12.14
N THR A 17 6.35 0.54 12.98
CA THR A 17 6.85 -0.81 13.27
C THR A 17 7.07 -0.97 14.78
N GLU A 18 7.24 -2.19 15.28
CA GLU A 18 7.42 -2.42 16.73
C GLU A 18 8.61 -1.63 17.31
N LYS A 19 9.72 -1.56 16.57
CA LYS A 19 10.92 -0.81 16.98
C LYS A 19 10.78 0.70 16.78
N TYR A 20 9.97 1.13 15.82
CA TYR A 20 9.74 2.52 15.43
C TYR A 20 8.24 2.79 15.30
N PRO A 21 7.51 2.98 16.42
CA PRO A 21 6.05 2.97 16.42
C PRO A 21 5.41 4.27 15.92
N ASP A 22 6.16 5.37 15.84
CA ASP A 22 5.64 6.59 15.22
C ASP A 22 5.48 6.37 13.71
N LYS A 23 4.25 6.58 13.22
CA LYS A 23 3.87 6.41 11.81
C LYS A 23 4.66 7.29 10.84
N ASN A 24 5.25 8.37 11.32
CA ASN A 24 6.05 9.28 10.52
C ASN A 24 7.55 9.09 10.75
N GLU A 25 7.98 8.10 11.54
CA GLU A 25 9.40 7.97 11.93
C GLU A 25 10.32 7.81 10.72
N PHE A 26 9.96 6.94 9.77
CA PHE A 26 10.79 6.70 8.59
C PHE A 26 10.86 7.93 7.67
N SER A 27 9.72 8.52 7.34
CA SER A 27 9.65 9.71 6.48
C SER A 27 10.30 10.94 7.13
N SER A 28 10.15 11.11 8.45
CA SER A 28 10.80 12.17 9.21
C SER A 28 12.32 11.97 9.27
N TYR A 29 12.79 10.74 9.46
CA TYR A 29 14.22 10.43 9.45
C TYR A 29 14.85 10.76 8.09
N LEU A 30 14.22 10.34 6.99
CA LEU A 30 14.71 10.61 5.64
C LEU A 30 14.74 12.12 5.35
N SER A 31 13.62 12.82 5.58
CA SER A 31 13.51 14.25 5.29
C SER A 31 14.51 15.11 6.07
N GLN A 32 14.79 14.79 7.34
CA GLN A 32 15.80 15.48 8.15
C GLN A 32 17.24 15.25 7.67
N HIS A 33 17.47 14.21 6.86
CA HIS A 33 18.78 13.81 6.37
C HIS A 33 18.87 13.88 4.84
N GLY A 34 18.04 14.69 4.19
CA GLY A 34 18.10 14.96 2.76
C GLY A 34 17.75 13.76 1.87
N GLY A 35 16.93 12.84 2.39
CA GLY A 35 16.45 11.66 1.68
C GLY A 35 14.94 11.67 1.46
N ALA A 36 14.49 10.77 0.60
CA ALA A 36 13.08 10.49 0.32
C ALA A 36 12.86 8.98 0.11
N SER A 37 11.60 8.57 0.16
CA SER A 37 11.20 7.18 -0.09
C SER A 37 9.97 7.12 -0.96
N ASN A 38 9.80 6.01 -1.65
CA ASN A 38 8.56 5.67 -2.31
C ASN A 38 8.42 4.15 -2.43
N ALA A 39 7.24 3.70 -2.85
CA ALA A 39 6.97 2.32 -3.18
C ALA A 39 6.00 2.21 -4.35
N ALA A 40 5.90 1.01 -4.90
CA ALA A 40 4.95 0.70 -5.96
C ALA A 40 4.57 -0.77 -5.94
N THR A 41 3.28 -1.04 -6.06
CA THR A 41 2.73 -2.39 -6.20
C THR A 41 2.36 -2.67 -7.64
N SER A 42 2.94 -3.72 -8.20
CA SER A 42 2.65 -4.25 -9.54
C SER A 42 1.87 -5.57 -9.45
N LEU A 43 1.69 -6.26 -10.58
CA LEU A 43 0.94 -7.51 -10.65
C LEU A 43 1.57 -8.65 -9.83
N ASP A 44 2.89 -8.73 -9.81
CA ASP A 44 3.68 -9.85 -9.31
C ASP A 44 4.80 -9.45 -8.35
N TYR A 45 4.99 -8.15 -8.09
CA TYR A 45 5.95 -7.64 -7.12
C TYR A 45 5.50 -6.34 -6.48
N THR A 46 6.04 -6.07 -5.30
CA THR A 46 5.98 -4.76 -4.64
C THR A 46 7.42 -4.28 -4.40
N THR A 47 7.71 -3.06 -4.83
CA THR A 47 9.05 -2.46 -4.71
C THR A 47 9.01 -1.34 -3.69
N TYR A 48 9.95 -1.36 -2.74
CA TYR A 48 10.15 -0.28 -1.78
C TYR A 48 11.57 0.25 -1.95
N PHE A 49 11.74 1.56 -1.95
CA PHE A 49 13.05 2.18 -2.14
C PHE A 49 13.16 3.51 -1.41
N PHE A 50 14.38 3.88 -1.06
CA PHE A 50 14.70 5.17 -0.47
C PHE A 50 16.09 5.63 -0.89
N ASP A 51 16.33 6.92 -0.80
CA ASP A 51 17.66 7.52 -0.85
C ASP A 51 17.95 8.27 0.45
N ILE A 52 19.23 8.46 0.75
CA ILE A 52 19.70 9.24 1.90
C ILE A 52 21.17 9.61 1.72
N ILE A 53 21.64 10.64 2.43
CA ILE A 53 23.06 10.96 2.51
C ILE A 53 23.88 9.76 3.06
N PRO A 54 25.09 9.50 2.54
CA PRO A 54 25.85 8.29 2.87
C PRO A 54 26.06 8.03 4.36
N GLY A 55 26.35 9.08 5.13
CA GLY A 55 26.61 8.99 6.57
C GLY A 55 25.39 8.65 7.45
N LYS A 56 24.21 8.48 6.84
CA LYS A 56 22.95 8.17 7.54
C LYS A 56 22.29 6.88 7.05
N LEU A 57 22.96 6.15 6.14
CA LEU A 57 22.43 4.91 5.58
C LEU A 57 22.10 3.87 6.64
N GLU A 58 22.94 3.68 7.65
CA GLU A 58 22.71 2.68 8.71
C GLU A 58 21.38 2.93 9.43
N GLY A 59 21.12 4.18 9.85
CA GLY A 59 19.89 4.52 10.56
C GLY A 59 18.63 4.48 9.68
N ALA A 60 18.75 4.77 8.38
CA ALA A 60 17.65 4.60 7.43
C ALA A 60 17.38 3.13 7.16
N LEU A 61 18.42 2.32 6.93
CA LEU A 61 18.30 0.90 6.63
C LEU A 61 17.76 0.11 7.82
N ASP A 62 18.13 0.47 9.04
CA ASP A 62 17.57 -0.13 10.26
C ASP A 62 16.05 0.07 10.32
N ARG A 63 15.56 1.31 10.12
CA ARG A 63 14.12 1.63 10.05
C ARG A 63 13.42 0.91 8.91
N PHE A 64 14.00 0.97 7.71
CA PHE A 64 13.46 0.34 6.51
C PHE A 64 13.33 -1.18 6.67
N SER A 65 14.32 -1.84 7.27
CA SER A 65 14.30 -3.29 7.50
C SER A 65 13.11 -3.73 8.38
N GLN A 66 12.66 -2.87 9.30
CA GLN A 66 11.55 -3.20 10.20
C GLN A 66 10.22 -3.38 9.46
N PHE A 67 10.07 -2.80 8.26
CA PHE A 67 8.89 -2.97 7.41
C PHE A 67 8.63 -4.45 7.12
N PHE A 68 9.71 -5.22 6.97
CA PHE A 68 9.68 -6.64 6.61
C PHE A 68 9.81 -7.57 7.81
N LEU A 69 9.97 -7.03 9.02
CA LEU A 69 10.12 -7.80 10.24
C LEU A 69 8.86 -7.74 11.11
N LYS A 70 8.47 -6.53 11.53
CA LYS A 70 7.40 -6.33 12.52
C LYS A 70 6.61 -5.02 12.28
N PRO A 71 5.90 -4.89 11.15
CA PRO A 71 4.97 -3.79 10.92
C PRO A 71 3.77 -3.85 11.88
N LEU A 72 3.25 -2.70 12.30
CA LEU A 72 2.21 -2.65 13.35
C LEU A 72 0.79 -2.90 12.85
N PHE A 73 0.44 -2.43 11.64
CA PHE A 73 -0.93 -2.52 11.11
C PHE A 73 -2.01 -2.09 12.11
N THR A 74 -1.85 -0.93 12.75
CA THR A 74 -2.78 -0.49 13.81
C THR A 74 -4.17 -0.18 13.25
N GLU A 75 -5.22 -0.56 13.99
CA GLU A 75 -6.62 -0.34 13.59
C GLU A 75 -6.92 1.13 13.27
N SER A 76 -6.32 2.06 14.03
CA SER A 76 -6.50 3.50 13.82
C SER A 76 -5.93 3.99 12.49
N MET A 77 -4.94 3.30 11.92
CA MET A 77 -4.36 3.63 10.62
C MET A 77 -5.08 2.94 9.47
N ILE A 78 -5.68 1.76 9.70
CA ILE A 78 -6.37 1.00 8.66
C ILE A 78 -7.45 1.84 7.96
N ASP A 79 -8.36 2.45 8.72
CA ASP A 79 -9.44 3.25 8.13
C ASP A 79 -8.92 4.50 7.40
N LEU A 80 -7.87 5.14 7.93
CA LEU A 80 -7.24 6.29 7.28
C LEU A 80 -6.59 5.89 5.95
N GLU A 81 -5.91 4.74 5.93
CA GLU A 81 -5.18 4.31 4.75
C GLU A 81 -6.12 3.74 3.67
N ILE A 82 -7.25 3.15 4.06
CA ILE A 82 -8.33 2.81 3.11
C ILE A 82 -8.87 4.07 2.42
N ASN A 83 -8.97 5.21 3.12
CA ASN A 83 -9.35 6.47 2.49
C ASN A 83 -8.29 6.96 1.49
N ALA A 84 -7.00 6.81 1.80
CA ALA A 84 -5.92 7.22 0.93
C ALA A 84 -5.91 6.38 -0.37
N VAL A 85 -5.96 5.05 -0.26
CA VAL A 85 -6.06 4.14 -1.42
C VAL A 85 -7.32 4.43 -2.25
N HIS A 86 -8.46 4.69 -1.60
CA HIS A 86 -9.68 5.07 -2.32
C HIS A 86 -9.50 6.38 -3.09
N SER A 87 -8.87 7.39 -2.49
CA SER A 87 -8.62 8.69 -3.13
C SER A 87 -7.66 8.56 -4.31
N GLU A 88 -6.66 7.67 -4.22
CA GLU A 88 -5.79 7.33 -5.34
C GLU A 88 -6.56 6.68 -6.49
N HIS A 89 -7.44 5.72 -6.18
CA HIS A 89 -8.31 5.12 -7.19
C HIS A 89 -9.19 6.17 -7.88
N GLU A 90 -9.83 7.07 -7.13
CA GLU A 90 -10.64 8.16 -7.69
C GLU A 90 -9.84 9.06 -8.63
N LYS A 91 -8.59 9.39 -8.26
CA LYS A 91 -7.68 10.14 -9.13
C LYS A 91 -7.38 9.36 -10.42
N ASN A 92 -7.18 8.05 -10.34
CA ASN A 92 -6.84 7.20 -11.48
C ASN A 92 -8.03 7.01 -12.44
N ILE A 93 -9.29 7.10 -11.98
CA ILE A 93 -10.49 6.97 -12.84
C ILE A 93 -10.50 7.99 -13.99
N ALA A 94 -9.95 9.19 -13.77
CA ALA A 94 -9.90 10.26 -14.76
C ALA A 94 -8.72 10.15 -15.75
N GLN A 95 -7.83 9.17 -15.58
CA GLN A 95 -6.61 9.04 -16.38
C GLN A 95 -6.75 7.91 -17.41
N ASP A 96 -6.58 8.23 -18.70
CA ASP A 96 -6.79 7.26 -19.79
C ASP A 96 -5.89 6.03 -19.71
N PHE A 97 -4.66 6.19 -19.23
CA PHE A 97 -3.73 5.06 -19.03
C PHE A 97 -4.34 4.00 -18.09
N TRP A 98 -4.82 4.42 -16.92
CA TRP A 98 -5.41 3.52 -15.93
C TRP A 98 -6.74 2.92 -16.38
N ARG A 99 -7.53 3.69 -17.13
CA ARG A 99 -8.76 3.21 -17.75
C ARG A 99 -8.49 2.11 -18.78
N ALA A 100 -7.48 2.31 -19.63
CA ALA A 100 -7.07 1.34 -20.64
C ALA A 100 -6.51 0.06 -20.00
N ASP A 101 -5.65 0.19 -19.00
CA ASP A 101 -5.09 -0.95 -18.26
C ASP A 101 -6.18 -1.82 -17.61
N GLN A 102 -7.14 -1.20 -16.92
CA GLN A 102 -8.22 -1.96 -16.28
C GLN A 102 -9.22 -2.56 -17.29
N LEU A 103 -9.41 -1.92 -18.46
CA LEU A 103 -10.21 -2.45 -19.57
C LEU A 103 -9.55 -3.68 -20.20
N ASP A 104 -8.24 -3.64 -20.42
CA ASP A 104 -7.48 -4.77 -20.94
C ASP A 104 -7.58 -5.98 -19.99
N LYS A 105 -7.35 -5.74 -18.68
CA LYS A 105 -7.52 -6.75 -17.63
C LYS A 105 -8.92 -7.35 -17.59
N SER A 106 -9.97 -6.52 -17.70
CA SER A 106 -11.36 -7.00 -17.63
C SER A 106 -11.79 -7.77 -18.88
N SER A 107 -11.06 -7.63 -19.99
CA SER A 107 -11.28 -8.40 -21.22
C SER A 107 -10.64 -9.80 -21.20
N ALA A 108 -9.74 -10.06 -20.24
CA ALA A 108 -9.10 -11.35 -20.05
C ALA A 108 -10.03 -12.37 -19.37
N ASP A 109 -9.59 -13.63 -19.25
CA ASP A 109 -10.34 -14.68 -18.55
C ASP A 109 -10.62 -14.26 -17.09
N PRO A 110 -11.90 -14.21 -16.66
CA PRO A 110 -12.26 -13.86 -15.29
C PRO A 110 -11.70 -14.80 -14.22
N GLN A 111 -11.30 -16.03 -14.58
CA GLN A 111 -10.67 -16.99 -13.67
C GLN A 111 -9.17 -16.75 -13.55
N HIS A 112 -8.56 -16.02 -14.49
CA HIS A 112 -7.13 -15.75 -14.48
C HIS A 112 -6.79 -14.56 -13.55
N PRO A 113 -5.73 -14.64 -12.71
CA PRO A 113 -5.36 -13.56 -11.78
C PRO A 113 -5.12 -12.19 -12.41
N TYR A 114 -4.77 -12.15 -13.70
CA TYR A 114 -4.57 -10.90 -14.45
C TYR A 114 -5.81 -10.00 -14.49
N SER A 115 -7.02 -10.58 -14.45
CA SER A 115 -8.29 -9.82 -14.50
C SER A 115 -8.60 -9.04 -13.21
N LYS A 116 -7.82 -9.26 -12.15
CA LYS A 116 -8.06 -8.68 -10.82
C LYS A 116 -7.84 -7.17 -10.81
N PHE A 117 -8.65 -6.49 -9.99
CA PHE A 117 -8.48 -5.07 -9.68
C PHE A 117 -7.35 -4.88 -8.65
N GLY A 118 -6.23 -4.32 -9.11
CA GLY A 118 -4.99 -4.22 -8.35
C GLY A 118 -4.90 -3.04 -7.38
N THR A 119 -5.49 -1.90 -7.70
CA THR A 119 -5.41 -0.69 -6.85
C THR A 119 -6.16 -0.86 -5.54
N GLY A 120 -7.35 -1.47 -5.59
CA GLY A 120 -8.27 -1.47 -4.46
C GLY A 120 -9.01 -0.15 -4.28
N ASN A 121 -10.07 -0.19 -3.48
CA ASN A 121 -10.82 0.98 -3.03
C ASN A 121 -11.60 0.62 -1.76
N ARG A 122 -12.38 1.57 -1.23
CA ARG A 122 -13.21 1.34 -0.04
C ARG A 122 -14.18 0.17 -0.19
N GLU A 123 -14.75 -0.05 -1.38
CA GLU A 123 -15.66 -1.18 -1.59
C GLU A 123 -14.93 -2.52 -1.43
N THR A 124 -13.72 -2.65 -1.99
CA THR A 124 -12.98 -3.92 -1.98
C THR A 124 -12.24 -4.20 -0.68
N LEU A 125 -11.84 -3.15 0.05
CA LEU A 125 -11.02 -3.25 1.26
C LEU A 125 -11.83 -3.14 2.57
N ASP A 126 -13.04 -2.56 2.54
CA ASP A 126 -13.83 -2.30 3.76
C ASP A 126 -15.27 -2.86 3.67
N VAL A 127 -16.05 -2.39 2.69
CA VAL A 127 -17.49 -2.66 2.62
C VAL A 127 -17.80 -4.14 2.31
N ASN A 128 -17.24 -4.67 1.21
CA ASN A 128 -17.49 -6.06 0.81
C ASN A 128 -16.96 -7.09 1.82
N PRO A 129 -15.75 -6.91 2.40
CA PRO A 129 -15.25 -7.83 3.42
C PRO A 129 -16.12 -7.87 4.67
N LYS A 130 -16.55 -6.71 5.20
CA LYS A 130 -17.46 -6.63 6.36
C LYS A 130 -18.82 -7.26 6.07
N LYS A 131 -19.39 -7.04 4.87
CA LYS A 131 -20.64 -7.69 4.46
C LYS A 131 -20.52 -9.21 4.44
N LYS A 132 -19.43 -9.75 3.90
CA LYS A 132 -19.19 -11.20 3.87
C LYS A 132 -19.01 -11.78 5.28
N TRP A 133 -18.27 -11.09 6.14
CA TRP A 133 -18.08 -11.51 7.52
C TRP A 133 -19.42 -11.65 8.26
N ASN A 134 -20.28 -10.64 8.16
CA ASN A 134 -21.60 -10.61 8.81
C ASN A 134 -22.59 -11.64 8.27
N GLN A 135 -22.34 -12.24 7.10
CA GLN A 135 -23.16 -13.31 6.53
C GLN A 135 -22.70 -14.70 6.98
N CYS A 136 -21.48 -14.82 7.50
CA CYS A 136 -20.90 -16.07 8.00
C CYS A 136 -20.98 -16.21 9.54
N SER A 137 -21.30 -15.11 10.24
CA SER A 137 -21.57 -15.04 11.68
C SER A 137 -23.05 -15.16 11.99
#